data_AF-A0AAU0R2L8-F1
#
_entry.id   AF-A0AAU0R2L8-F1
#
_cell.length_a   1.000
_cell.length_b   1.000
_cell.length_c   1.000
_cell.angle_alpha   90.00
_cell.angle_beta   90.00
_cell.angle_gamma   90.00
#
_symmetry.space_group_name_H-M   'P 1'
#
loop_
_entity.id
_entity.type
_entity.pdbx_description
1 polymer ?
#
loop_
_entity_poly.entity_id
_entity_poly.type
_entity_poly.pdbx_seq_one_letter_code
_entity_poly.pdbx_strand_id
1 'polypeptide(L)'
;MKIPPHITGLKAIHLNSHNENETKRIFYDVLRTCKFKIVEWIQLHYPKNFFEVIVIIDDKEFIILLHEFYPFLAFADKNVEGKLIFSFIDMPILESEFEAYYQVLSKAYLEKPFIPREHNLTEEELKDAKYWRPENIGEVIFNVWD
;
A
#
# COMPACT_ATOMS: atom_id res chain seq x y z
N MET A 1 9.90 -12.05 -1.25
CA MET A 1 8.71 -12.37 -2.08
C MET A 1 8.98 -11.87 -3.50
N LYS A 2 8.38 -12.51 -4.52
CA LYS A 2 8.30 -11.93 -5.87
C LYS A 2 6.97 -11.21 -6.04
N ILE A 3 6.97 -10.03 -6.64
CA ILE A 3 5.74 -9.27 -6.88
C ILE A 3 4.91 -9.98 -7.98
N PRO A 4 3.58 -10.14 -7.80
CA PRO A 4 2.70 -10.76 -8.80
C PRO A 4 2.46 -9.86 -10.03
N PRO A 5 1.91 -10.41 -11.13
CA PRO A 5 1.49 -9.61 -12.28
C PRO A 5 0.30 -8.72 -11.94
N HIS A 6 0.08 -7.65 -12.69
CA HIS A 6 -1.00 -6.65 -12.48
C HIS A 6 -0.92 -5.88 -11.15
N ILE A 7 0.23 -5.92 -10.48
CA ILE A 7 0.47 -5.19 -9.24
C ILE A 7 0.40 -3.68 -9.44
N THR A 8 0.70 -3.18 -10.63
CA THR A 8 0.67 -1.72 -10.82
C THR A 8 -0.75 -1.17 -10.84
N GLY A 9 -1.78 -2.03 -10.88
CA GLY A 9 -3.18 -1.67 -11.03
C GLY A 9 -3.59 -1.33 -12.47
N LEU A 10 -2.61 -1.16 -13.36
CA LEU A 10 -2.86 -0.85 -14.76
C LEU A 10 -3.48 -2.06 -15.48
N LYS A 11 -4.65 -1.83 -16.08
CA LYS A 11 -5.46 -2.85 -16.76
C LYS A 11 -5.71 -4.09 -15.91
N ALA A 12 -5.80 -3.92 -14.58
CA ALA A 12 -6.27 -4.94 -13.66
C ALA A 12 -7.79 -5.20 -13.77
N ILE A 13 -8.38 -5.06 -14.97
CA ILE A 13 -9.82 -5.18 -15.25
C ILE A 13 -10.41 -6.56 -14.91
N HIS A 14 -9.55 -7.56 -14.66
CA HIS A 14 -9.94 -8.90 -14.26
C HIS A 14 -9.82 -9.15 -12.75
N LEU A 15 -9.19 -8.24 -11.99
CA LEU A 15 -9.06 -8.33 -10.55
C LEU A 15 -10.23 -7.61 -9.88
N ASN A 16 -10.74 -8.20 -8.80
CA ASN A 16 -11.73 -7.54 -7.96
C ASN A 16 -11.00 -6.69 -6.94
N SER A 17 -11.36 -5.40 -6.88
CA SER A 17 -10.96 -4.53 -5.78
C SER A 17 -11.55 -5.04 -4.45
N HIS A 18 -10.93 -4.70 -3.33
CA HIS A 18 -11.47 -5.01 -2.00
C HIS A 18 -12.88 -4.43 -1.84
N ASN A 19 -13.75 -5.15 -1.13
CA ASN A 19 -15.06 -4.61 -0.77
C ASN A 19 -14.87 -3.45 0.22
N GLU A 20 -15.16 -2.22 -0.21
CA GLU A 20 -14.89 -1.02 0.59
C GLU A 20 -15.57 -1.04 1.95
N ASN A 21 -16.80 -1.55 2.05
CA ASN A 21 -17.54 -1.60 3.31
C ASN A 21 -16.93 -2.61 4.29
N GLU A 22 -16.55 -3.78 3.79
CA GLU A 22 -15.87 -4.80 4.60
C GLU A 22 -14.48 -4.33 5.04
N THR A 23 -13.74 -3.70 4.13
CA THR A 23 -12.42 -3.14 4.40
C THR A 23 -12.50 -2.07 5.49
N LYS A 24 -13.42 -1.10 5.36
CA LYS A 24 -13.67 -0.09 6.39
C LYS A 24 -13.99 -0.75 7.73
N ARG A 25 -14.88 -1.75 7.76
CA ARG A 25 -15.22 -2.46 9.00
C ARG A 25 -13.97 -3.07 9.65
N ILE A 26 -13.14 -3.78 8.90
CA ILE A 26 -11.89 -4.39 9.40
C ILE A 26 -10.97 -3.32 10.00
N PHE A 27 -10.75 -2.21 9.28
CA PHE A 27 -9.89 -1.12 9.76
C PHE A 27 -10.42 -0.49 11.04
N TYR A 28 -11.72 -0.19 11.12
CA TYR A 28 -12.34 0.34 12.33
C TYR A 28 -12.23 -0.63 13.51
N ASP A 29 -12.41 -1.92 13.28
CA ASP A 29 -12.31 -2.94 14.33
C ASP A 29 -10.88 -3.07 14.86
N VAL A 30 -9.88 -3.19 13.98
CA VAL A 30 -8.45 -3.27 14.34
C VAL A 30 -8.00 -2.02 15.10
N LEU A 31 -8.26 -0.83 14.53
CA LEU A 31 -7.78 0.42 15.13
C LEU A 31 -8.46 0.70 16.47
N ARG A 32 -9.73 0.31 16.64
CA ARG A 32 -10.41 0.38 17.93
C ARG A 32 -9.79 -0.54 18.98
N THR A 33 -9.40 -1.77 18.61
CA THR A 33 -8.71 -2.71 19.51
C THR A 33 -7.41 -2.11 20.03
N CYS A 34 -6.66 -1.42 19.17
CA CYS A 34 -5.41 -0.74 19.53
C CYS A 34 -5.62 0.64 20.18
N LYS A 35 -6.88 1.09 20.36
CA LYS A 35 -7.24 2.44 20.85
C LYS A 35 -6.69 3.58 19.98
N PHE A 36 -6.45 3.33 18.70
CA PHE A 36 -6.06 4.33 17.71
C PHE A 36 -7.29 4.89 17.01
N LYS A 37 -7.13 6.07 16.40
CA LYS A 37 -8.23 6.78 15.72
C LYS A 37 -7.93 6.93 14.24
N ILE A 38 -8.92 6.62 13.41
CA ILE A 38 -8.92 7.04 12.01
C ILE A 38 -9.21 8.54 11.98
N VAL A 39 -8.35 9.28 11.30
CA VAL A 39 -8.56 10.69 10.97
C VAL A 39 -9.36 10.78 9.69
N GLU A 40 -8.91 10.08 8.66
CA GLU A 40 -9.44 10.22 7.32
C GLU A 40 -9.29 8.92 6.52
N TRP A 41 -10.31 8.63 5.74
CA TRP A 41 -10.28 7.59 4.72
C TRP A 41 -10.26 8.28 3.36
N ILE A 42 -9.14 8.23 2.66
CA ILE A 42 -9.00 8.86 1.35
C ILE A 42 -9.54 7.89 0.31
N GLN A 43 -10.55 8.33 -0.44
CA GLN A 43 -11.14 7.52 -1.51
C GLN A 43 -10.13 7.26 -2.63
N LEU A 44 -10.22 6.05 -3.19
CA LEU A 44 -9.52 5.70 -4.42
C LEU A 44 -9.92 6.67 -5.54
N HIS A 45 -8.91 7.20 -6.21
CA HIS A 45 -9.08 8.04 -7.39
C HIS A 45 -7.96 7.71 -8.37
N TYR A 46 -8.30 7.56 -9.65
CA TYR A 46 -7.31 7.37 -10.69
C TYR A 46 -6.28 8.53 -10.67
N PRO A 47 -4.97 8.26 -10.78
CA PRO A 47 -4.33 6.96 -11.08
C PRO A 47 -3.83 6.15 -9.87
N LYS A 48 -4.29 6.44 -8.65
CA LYS A 48 -3.85 5.75 -7.43
C LYS A 48 -4.35 4.31 -7.37
N ASN A 49 -3.46 3.34 -7.13
CA ASN A 49 -3.81 1.90 -7.04
C ASN A 49 -3.95 1.36 -5.60
N PHE A 50 -4.11 2.24 -4.60
CA PHE A 50 -4.20 1.86 -3.18
C PHE A 50 -5.13 2.79 -2.39
N PHE A 51 -5.81 2.21 -1.41
CA PHE A 51 -6.53 2.95 -0.37
C PHE A 51 -5.52 3.57 0.60
N GLU A 52 -5.81 4.78 1.04
CA GLU A 52 -4.98 5.52 1.98
C GLU A 52 -5.81 5.90 3.20
N VAL A 53 -5.35 5.47 4.38
CA VAL A 53 -6.05 5.71 5.65
C VAL A 53 -5.11 6.43 6.60
N ILE A 54 -5.49 7.63 7.00
CA ILE A 54 -4.72 8.43 7.95
C ILE A 54 -5.17 8.05 9.36
N VAL A 55 -4.21 7.73 10.22
CA VAL A 55 -4.44 7.36 11.62
C VAL A 55 -3.60 8.23 12.55
N ILE A 56 -4.12 8.51 13.75
CA ILE A 56 -3.35 9.16 14.82
C ILE A 56 -2.95 8.13 15.88
N ILE A 57 -1.65 8.10 16.18
CA ILE A 57 -1.03 7.29 17.22
C ILE A 57 -0.09 8.21 18.00
N ASP A 58 -0.30 8.32 19.32
CA ASP A 58 0.49 9.19 20.21
C ASP A 58 0.67 10.63 19.67
N ASP A 59 -0.44 11.24 19.24
CA ASP A 59 -0.52 12.59 18.66
C ASP A 59 0.28 12.81 17.36
N LYS A 60 0.68 11.73 16.69
CA LYS A 60 1.34 11.76 15.36
C LYS A 60 0.46 11.10 14.30
N GLU A 61 0.46 11.68 13.10
CA GLU A 61 -0.26 11.13 11.96
C GLU A 61 0.61 10.15 11.17
N PHE A 62 0.00 9.02 10.83
CA PHE A 62 0.59 7.99 10.00
C PHE A 62 -0.39 7.58 8.91
N ILE A 63 0.13 6.93 7.88
CA ILE A 63 -0.62 6.44 6.74
C ILE A 63 -0.59 4.92 6.74
N ILE A 64 -1.76 4.31 6.61
CA ILE A 64 -1.91 2.90 6.26
C ILE A 64 -2.27 2.83 4.77
N LEU A 65 -1.50 2.05 4.02
CA LEU A 65 -1.67 1.82 2.59
C LEU A 65 -2.23 0.42 2.41
N LEU A 66 -3.36 0.28 1.71
CA LEU A 66 -3.89 -1.02 1.29
C LEU A 66 -4.00 -1.04 -0.22
N HIS A 67 -3.29 -1.95 -0.86
CA HIS A 67 -3.34 -2.11 -2.29
C HIS A 67 -4.77 -2.43 -2.75
N GLU A 68 -5.23 -1.82 -3.84
CA GLU A 68 -6.62 -1.94 -4.32
C GLU A 68 -7.05 -3.38 -4.61
N PHE A 69 -6.20 -4.13 -5.34
CA PHE A 69 -6.51 -5.50 -5.78
C PHE A 69 -5.85 -6.61 -4.97
N TYR A 70 -4.65 -6.39 -4.44
CA TYR A 70 -3.92 -7.37 -3.65
C TYR A 70 -4.13 -7.13 -2.16
N PRO A 71 -4.13 -8.16 -1.30
CA PRO A 71 -4.23 -7.99 0.14
C PRO A 71 -2.89 -7.53 0.73
N PHE A 72 -2.21 -6.58 0.10
CA PHE A 72 -0.93 -6.03 0.54
C PHE A 72 -1.17 -4.76 1.31
N LEU A 73 -0.70 -4.75 2.56
CA LEU A 73 -0.84 -3.63 3.48
C LEU A 73 0.53 -3.15 3.91
N ALA A 74 0.72 -1.84 4.03
CA ALA A 74 1.96 -1.24 4.53
C ALA A 74 1.67 0.02 5.36
N PHE A 75 2.69 0.48 6.09
CA PHE A 75 2.62 1.70 6.88
C PHE A 75 3.65 2.72 6.39
N ALA A 76 3.30 3.99 6.47
CA ALA A 76 4.18 5.10 6.14
C ALA A 76 3.99 6.28 7.09
N ASP A 77 5.04 7.09 7.24
CA ASP A 77 4.96 8.38 7.90
C ASP A 77 4.31 9.41 6.97
N LYS A 78 3.41 10.25 7.50
CA LYS A 78 2.76 11.34 6.73
C LYS A 78 3.68 12.55 6.52
N ASN A 79 4.78 12.67 7.28
CA ASN A 79 5.60 13.88 7.38
C ASN A 79 6.50 14.20 6.16
N VAL A 80 6.28 13.58 5.00
CA VAL A 80 7.08 13.87 3.79
C VAL A 80 6.33 14.87 2.91
N GLU A 81 6.55 16.17 3.16
CA GLU A 81 6.07 17.22 2.26
C GLU A 81 6.76 17.11 0.88
N GLY A 82 5.95 16.99 -0.18
CA GLY A 82 6.36 17.34 -1.54
C GLY A 82 6.91 16.22 -2.43
N LYS A 83 6.90 14.95 -2.01
CA LYS A 83 7.14 13.82 -2.92
C LYS A 83 6.22 12.64 -2.60
N LEU A 84 5.82 11.94 -3.66
CA LEU A 84 5.09 10.66 -3.63
C LEU A 84 5.94 9.48 -3.10
N ILE A 85 7.04 9.79 -2.40
CA ILE A 85 7.95 8.81 -1.81
C ILE A 85 7.44 8.55 -0.40
N PHE A 86 6.88 7.36 -0.20
CA PHE A 86 6.46 6.92 1.12
C PHE A 86 7.69 6.74 2.01
N SER A 87 7.67 7.36 3.19
CA SER A 87 8.60 7.01 4.26
C SER A 87 8.06 5.78 4.97
N PHE A 88 8.32 4.59 4.41
CA PHE A 88 7.82 3.33 4.96
C PHE A 88 8.36 3.09 6.37
N ILE A 89 7.49 2.54 7.22
CA ILE A 89 7.77 2.22 8.61
C ILE A 89 7.16 0.87 8.98
N ASP A 90 7.71 0.25 10.01
CA ASP A 90 7.13 -0.93 10.64
C ASP A 90 6.32 -0.48 11.87
N MET A 91 5.16 -1.08 12.08
CA MET A 91 4.27 -0.83 13.22
C MET A 91 3.86 -2.15 13.86
N PRO A 92 4.72 -2.78 14.69
CA PRO A 92 4.52 -4.15 15.16
C PRO A 92 3.15 -4.44 15.80
N ILE A 93 2.59 -3.46 16.53
CA ILE A 93 1.25 -3.58 17.15
C ILE A 93 0.14 -3.67 16.09
N LEU A 94 0.22 -2.88 15.02
CA LEU A 94 -0.77 -2.93 13.94
C LEU A 94 -0.51 -4.08 12.98
N GLU A 95 0.75 -4.41 12.73
CA GLU A 95 1.14 -5.57 11.93
C GLU A 95 0.45 -6.83 12.45
N SER A 96 0.58 -7.14 13.74
CA SER A 96 -0.01 -8.35 14.33
C SER A 96 -1.54 -8.41 14.21
N GLU A 97 -2.22 -7.27 14.26
CA GLU A 97 -3.68 -7.22 14.16
C GLU A 97 -4.15 -7.30 12.70
N PHE A 98 -3.41 -6.73 11.75
CA PHE A 98 -3.74 -6.76 10.33
C PHE A 98 -3.33 -8.05 9.63
N GLU A 99 -2.34 -8.79 10.15
CA GLU A 99 -1.88 -10.08 9.60
C GLU A 99 -3.00 -11.13 9.48
N ALA A 100 -4.07 -11.02 10.27
CA ALA A 100 -5.25 -11.87 10.17
C ALA A 100 -6.08 -11.65 8.89
N TYR A 101 -5.91 -10.50 8.22
CA TYR A 101 -6.73 -10.05 7.09
C TYR A 101 -5.91 -9.77 5.82
N TYR A 102 -4.69 -9.28 6.00
CA TYR A 102 -3.83 -8.82 4.91
C TYR A 102 -2.42 -9.34 5.10
N GLN A 103 -1.68 -9.43 3.99
CA GLN A 103 -0.26 -9.61 4.02
C GLN A 103 0.41 -8.25 4.26
N VAL A 104 0.89 -8.07 5.49
CA VAL A 104 1.58 -6.86 5.89
C VAL A 104 3.03 -6.88 5.40
N LEU A 105 3.41 -5.87 4.62
CA LEU A 105 4.73 -5.75 4.00
C LEU A 105 5.63 -4.90 4.89
N SER A 106 6.78 -5.46 5.28
CA SER A 106 7.75 -4.72 6.10
C SER A 106 8.45 -3.63 5.30
N LYS A 107 8.85 -2.57 6.01
CA LYS A 107 9.73 -1.51 5.51
C LYS A 107 10.95 -2.09 4.80
N ALA A 108 11.63 -3.03 5.45
CA ALA A 108 12.85 -3.64 4.92
C ALA A 108 12.63 -4.39 3.60
N TYR A 109 11.41 -4.83 3.29
CA TYR A 109 11.07 -5.40 1.99
C TYR A 109 10.72 -4.31 0.96
N LEU A 110 9.91 -3.32 1.36
CA LEU A 110 9.43 -2.25 0.50
C LEU A 110 10.58 -1.36 0.01
N GLU A 111 11.58 -1.11 0.85
CA GLU A 111 12.76 -0.28 0.52
C GLU A 111 13.83 -1.03 -0.28
N LYS A 112 13.63 -2.32 -0.61
CA LYS A 112 14.58 -3.04 -1.47
C LYS A 112 14.61 -2.42 -2.87
N PRO A 113 15.79 -2.32 -3.51
CA PRO A 113 15.89 -1.89 -4.89
C PRO A 113 14.99 -2.74 -5.79
N PHE A 114 14.25 -2.07 -6.67
CA PHE A 114 13.38 -2.77 -7.59
C PHE A 114 14.17 -3.25 -8.82
N ILE A 115 14.20 -4.57 -9.01
CA ILE A 115 14.83 -5.21 -10.16
C ILE A 115 13.74 -5.94 -10.94
N PRO A 116 13.20 -5.36 -12.03
CA PRO A 116 12.00 -5.87 -12.71
C PRO A 116 12.09 -7.36 -13.11
N ARG A 117 13.27 -7.83 -13.50
CA ARG A 117 13.53 -9.21 -13.93
C ARG A 117 13.40 -10.25 -12.81
N GLU A 118 13.41 -9.83 -11.55
CA GLU A 118 13.26 -10.72 -10.40
C GLU A 118 11.78 -10.99 -10.03
N HIS A 119 10.85 -10.30 -10.69
CA HIS A 119 9.42 -10.30 -10.39
C HIS A 119 8.58 -10.83 -11.55
N ASN A 120 7.32 -11.16 -11.28
CA ASN A 120 6.42 -11.75 -12.25
C ASN A 120 5.57 -10.66 -12.93
N LEU A 121 6.21 -9.69 -13.56
CA LEU A 121 5.54 -8.55 -14.19
C LEU A 121 5.09 -8.89 -15.61
N THR A 122 3.97 -8.32 -16.04
CA THR A 122 3.53 -8.36 -17.42
C THR A 122 4.41 -7.47 -18.31
N GLU A 123 4.34 -7.67 -19.64
CA GLU A 123 5.10 -6.82 -20.58
C GLU A 123 4.73 -5.34 -20.50
N GLU A 124 3.50 -5.04 -20.11
CA GLU A 124 3.00 -3.67 -19.96
C GLU A 124 3.57 -3.03 -18.69
N GLU A 125 3.49 -3.74 -17.56
CA GLU A 125 4.13 -3.29 -16.30
C GLU A 125 5.64 -3.09 -16.44
N LEU A 126 6.31 -3.89 -17.27
CA LEU A 126 7.73 -3.69 -17.58
C LEU A 126 7.99 -2.40 -18.37
N LYS A 127 7.07 -2.00 -19.26
CA LYS A 127 7.15 -0.71 -19.98
C LYS A 127 6.90 0.45 -19.01
N ASP A 128 5.93 0.32 -18.13
CA ASP A 128 5.57 1.35 -17.15
C ASP A 128 6.69 1.54 -16.14
N ALA A 129 7.24 0.45 -15.60
CA ALA A 129 8.43 0.46 -14.76
C ALA A 129 9.63 1.16 -15.43
N LYS A 130 9.79 1.02 -16.76
CA LYS A 130 10.85 1.70 -17.50
C LYS A 130 10.57 3.21 -17.65
N TYR A 131 9.30 3.60 -17.75
CA TYR A 131 8.88 4.99 -17.85
C TYR A 131 8.99 5.70 -16.49
N TRP A 132 8.34 5.15 -15.46
CA TRP A 132 8.26 5.71 -14.11
C TRP A 132 9.54 5.57 -13.29
N ARG A 133 10.36 4.55 -13.59
CA ARG A 133 11.66 4.29 -12.95
C ARG A 133 11.59 4.27 -11.42
N PRO A 134 10.72 3.42 -10.84
CA PRO A 134 10.64 3.26 -9.39
C PRO A 134 12.00 2.81 -8.85
N GLU A 135 12.40 3.39 -7.72
CA GLU A 135 13.69 3.09 -7.08
C GLU A 135 13.60 1.79 -6.26
N ASN A 136 12.44 1.57 -5.62
CA ASN A 136 12.23 0.49 -4.67
C ASN A 136 10.93 -0.29 -4.93
N ILE A 137 10.78 -1.44 -4.27
CA ILE A 137 9.61 -2.31 -4.40
C ILE A 137 8.32 -1.60 -3.98
N GLY A 138 8.37 -0.76 -2.93
CA GLY A 138 7.21 -0.07 -2.40
C GLY A 138 6.57 0.89 -3.41
N GLU A 139 7.39 1.61 -4.18
CA GLU A 139 6.93 2.51 -5.25
C GLU A 139 6.28 1.77 -6.43
N VAL A 140 6.50 0.47 -6.57
CA VAL A 140 5.82 -0.35 -7.59
C VAL A 140 4.47 -0.83 -7.05
N ILE A 141 4.45 -1.32 -5.82
CA ILE A 141 3.26 -1.88 -5.19
C ILE A 141 2.23 -0.79 -4.91
N PHE A 142 2.67 0.35 -4.37
CA PHE A 142 1.83 1.50 -4.06
C PHE A 142 2.24 2.65 -4.97
N ASN A 143 1.47 2.89 -6.02
CA ASN A 143 1.83 3.85 -7.05
C ASN A 143 0.65 4.72 -7.48
N VAL A 144 0.99 5.77 -8.23
CA VAL A 144 0.06 6.71 -8.84
C VAL A 144 0.54 6.91 -10.28
N TRP A 145 0.38 5.87 -11.10
CA TRP A 145 0.87 5.80 -12.48
C TRP A 145 -0.29 5.85 -13.48
N ASP A 146 -0.21 6.78 -14.44
CA ASP A 146 -1.21 6.95 -15.52
C ASP A 146 -0.86 6.23 -16.84
#